data_AF-A0A183G6A0-F1
#
_entry.id   AF-A0A183G6A0-F1
#
_cell.length_a   1.000
_cell.length_b   1.000
_cell.length_c   1.000
_cell.angle_alpha   90.00
_cell.angle_beta   90.00
_cell.angle_gamma   90.00
#
_symmetry.space_group_name_H-M   'P 1'
#
loop_
_entity.id
_entity.type
_entity.pdbx_description
1 polymer ?
#
loop_
_entity_poly.entity_id
_entity_poly.type
_entity_poly.pdbx_seq_one_letter_code
_entity_poly.pdbx_strand_id
1 'polypeptide(L)'
;MVGDVNLFLQSEDGSGELEVMVAEKDQRCSGIATEAVSIMISYALKELPVTQFFVKVTDDNASSLHIFKNKLNFVELSHSEVFGEFTLKIPSEGIEKFREVLEACAVCPYRGT
;
A
#
# COMPACT_ATOMS: atom_id res chain seq x y z
N MET A 1 15.19 5.76 -12.11
CA MET A 1 14.20 4.97 -11.36
C MET A 1 14.72 4.88 -9.93
N VAL A 2 13.94 5.27 -8.92
CA VAL A 2 14.43 5.42 -7.51
C VAL A 2 13.97 4.29 -6.58
N GLY A 3 13.14 3.39 -7.10
CA GLY A 3 12.43 2.35 -6.35
C GLY A 3 11.24 1.83 -7.16
N ASP A 4 10.46 0.98 -6.52
CA ASP A 4 9.29 0.31 -7.09
C ASP A 4 8.22 0.02 -6.02
N VAL A 5 7.00 -0.26 -6.49
CA VAL A 5 5.86 -0.69 -5.70
C VAL A 5 5.18 -1.85 -6.41
N ASN A 6 4.94 -2.93 -5.69
CA ASN A 6 4.36 -4.16 -6.23
C ASN A 6 3.06 -4.49 -5.49
N LEU A 7 2.15 -5.17 -6.21
CA LEU A 7 0.89 -5.69 -5.68
C LEU A 7 0.75 -7.15 -6.11
N PHE A 8 0.77 -8.07 -5.15
CA PHE A 8 0.57 -9.50 -5.39
C PHE A 8 -0.87 -9.88 -5.09
N LEU A 9 -1.58 -10.40 -6.09
CA LEU A 9 -3.00 -10.75 -5.98
C LEU A 9 -3.17 -12.20 -5.50
N GLN A 10 -3.97 -12.40 -4.46
CA GLN A 10 -4.40 -13.73 -4.04
C GLN A 10 -5.76 -14.04 -4.66
N SER A 11 -5.83 -15.16 -5.39
CA SER A 11 -7.01 -15.53 -6.17
C SER A 11 -8.18 -16.05 -5.31
N GLU A 12 -7.91 -16.47 -4.07
CA GLU A 12 -8.90 -17.14 -3.22
C GLU A 12 -9.82 -16.14 -2.50
N ASP A 13 -9.24 -15.06 -1.96
CA ASP A 13 -9.96 -14.13 -1.06
C ASP A 13 -10.10 -12.70 -1.60
N GLY A 14 -9.60 -12.44 -2.81
CA GLY A 14 -9.57 -11.07 -3.37
C GLY A 14 -8.70 -10.11 -2.55
N SER A 15 -7.67 -10.64 -1.89
CA SER A 15 -6.71 -9.87 -1.11
C SER A 15 -5.48 -9.54 -1.96
N GLY A 16 -4.84 -8.42 -1.65
CA GLY A 16 -3.62 -7.95 -2.31
C GLY A 16 -2.50 -7.67 -1.31
N GLU A 17 -1.33 -8.26 -1.52
CA GLU A 17 -0.12 -7.96 -0.76
C GLU A 17 0.62 -6.79 -1.39
N LEU A 18 0.85 -5.71 -0.64
CA LEU A 18 1.63 -4.56 -1.10
C LEU A 18 3.09 -4.66 -0.65
N GLU A 19 3.99 -4.35 -1.56
CA GLU A 19 5.42 -4.20 -1.29
C GLU A 19 5.92 -2.86 -1.86
N VAL A 20 6.82 -2.19 -1.16
CA VAL A 20 7.44 -0.94 -1.63
C VAL A 20 8.91 -0.89 -1.24
N MET A 21 9.76 -0.50 -2.19
CA MET A 21 11.18 -0.28 -1.97
C MET A 21 11.59 1.09 -2.51
N VAL A 22 12.33 1.86 -1.70
CA VAL A 22 13.04 3.07 -2.13
C VAL A 22 14.54 2.78 -2.08
N ALA A 23 15.11 2.50 -3.25
CA ALA A 23 16.50 2.10 -3.39
C ALA A 23 17.45 3.28 -3.09
N GLU A 24 17.13 4.46 -3.62
CA GLU A 24 17.97 5.65 -3.50
C GLU A 24 17.91 6.25 -2.10
N LYS A 25 19.05 6.28 -1.40
CA LYS A 25 19.14 6.75 -0.01
C LYS A 25 18.72 8.22 0.12
N ASP A 26 19.09 9.05 -0.84
CA ASP A 26 18.79 10.49 -0.84
C ASP A 26 17.32 10.80 -1.08
N GLN A 27 16.55 9.79 -1.52
CA GLN A 27 15.11 9.90 -1.74
C GLN A 27 14.30 9.25 -0.62
N ARG A 28 14.94 8.67 0.41
CA ARG A 28 14.25 8.16 1.60
C ARG A 28 13.71 9.31 2.43
N CYS A 29 12.66 9.04 3.20
CA CYS A 29 11.98 10.03 4.06
C CYS A 29 11.42 11.26 3.31
N SER A 30 11.35 11.23 1.98
CA SER A 30 10.78 12.29 1.12
C SER A 30 9.25 12.22 0.98
N GLY A 31 8.63 11.12 1.42
CA GLY A 31 7.21 10.85 1.22
C GLY A 31 6.87 10.00 -0.02
N ILE A 32 7.84 9.78 -0.92
CA ILE A 32 7.63 9.06 -2.20
C ILE A 32 7.03 7.66 -1.99
N ALA A 33 7.47 6.91 -0.99
CA ALA A 33 6.92 5.58 -0.70
C ALA A 33 5.42 5.64 -0.34
N THR A 34 5.03 6.60 0.49
CA THR A 34 3.63 6.81 0.88
C THR A 34 2.76 7.15 -0.32
N GLU A 35 3.25 8.03 -1.20
CA GLU A 35 2.53 8.42 -2.43
C GLU A 35 2.40 7.24 -3.39
N ALA A 36 3.50 6.51 -3.65
CA ALA A 36 3.51 5.37 -4.54
C ALA A 36 2.54 4.27 -4.09
N VAL A 37 2.54 3.93 -2.80
CA VAL A 37 1.59 2.96 -2.23
C VAL A 37 0.15 3.47 -2.31
N SER A 38 -0.11 4.75 -2.04
CA SER A 38 -1.46 5.33 -2.13
C SER A 38 -2.01 5.27 -3.56
N ILE A 39 -1.17 5.55 -4.55
CA ILE A 39 -1.53 5.45 -5.97
C ILE A 39 -1.81 3.99 -6.34
N MET A 40 -0.98 3.04 -5.90
CA MET A 40 -1.18 1.61 -6.16
C MET A 40 -2.51 1.11 -5.58
N ILE A 41 -2.84 1.47 -4.33
CA ILE A 41 -4.13 1.15 -3.70
C ILE A 41 -5.28 1.74 -4.52
N SER A 42 -5.17 3.01 -4.91
CA SER A 42 -6.21 3.71 -5.67
C SER A 42 -6.45 3.06 -7.04
N TYR A 43 -5.37 2.68 -7.74
CA TYR A 43 -5.45 1.95 -9.00
C TYR A 43 -6.10 0.59 -8.80
N ALA A 44 -5.65 -0.19 -7.81
CA ALA A 44 -6.15 -1.53 -7.55
C ALA A 44 -7.65 -1.54 -7.17
N LEU A 45 -8.10 -0.59 -6.35
CA LEU A 45 -9.52 -0.46 -5.97
C LEU A 45 -10.44 -0.12 -7.15
N LYS A 46 -9.89 0.54 -8.19
CA LYS A 46 -10.63 0.98 -9.36
C LYS A 46 -10.65 -0.07 -10.47
N GLU A 47 -9.51 -0.69 -10.74
CA GLU A 47 -9.28 -1.48 -11.95
C GLU A 47 -9.13 -3.00 -11.69
N LEU A 48 -8.89 -3.42 -10.44
CA LEU A 48 -8.63 -4.81 -10.08
C LEU A 48 -9.72 -5.36 -9.14
N PRO A 49 -9.99 -6.67 -9.14
CA PRO A 49 -10.96 -7.30 -8.24
C PRO A 49 -10.40 -7.50 -6.82
N VAL A 50 -9.79 -6.45 -6.24
CA VAL A 50 -9.20 -6.48 -4.88
C VAL A 50 -10.15 -5.81 -3.90
N THR A 51 -10.40 -6.48 -2.78
CA THR A 51 -11.27 -5.99 -1.71
C THR A 51 -10.51 -5.62 -0.44
N GLN A 52 -9.31 -6.19 -0.26
CA GLN A 52 -8.50 -6.03 0.96
C GLN A 52 -7.03 -5.93 0.62
N PHE A 53 -6.29 -5.17 1.41
CA PHE A 53 -4.84 -5.01 1.26
C PHE A 53 -4.13 -5.31 2.57
N PHE A 54 -3.01 -6.00 2.47
CA PHE A 54 -2.13 -6.26 3.58
C PHE A 54 -0.66 -6.11 3.18
N VAL A 55 0.20 -5.94 4.16
CA VAL A 55 1.66 -5.87 4.02
C VAL A 55 2.31 -6.75 5.09
N LYS A 56 3.49 -7.26 4.79
CA LYS A 56 4.37 -7.90 5.77
C LYS A 56 5.62 -7.05 5.94
N VAL A 57 5.96 -6.75 7.19
CA VAL A 57 7.07 -5.85 7.51
C VAL A 57 7.87 -6.46 8.66
N THR A 58 9.17 -6.60 8.47
CA THR A 58 10.07 -7.07 9.51
C THR A 58 10.12 -6.11 10.70
N ASP A 59 10.34 -6.65 11.89
CA ASP A 59 10.32 -5.92 13.15
C ASP A 59 11.39 -4.81 13.21
N ASP A 60 12.50 -5.01 12.49
CA ASP A 60 13.63 -4.08 12.42
C ASP A 60 13.45 -2.97 11.38
N ASN A 61 12.40 -3.04 10.54
CA ASN A 61 12.14 -2.04 9.51
C ASN A 61 11.23 -0.92 10.04
N ALA A 62 11.78 -0.11 10.94
CA ALA A 62 11.09 1.03 11.55
C ALA A 62 10.54 2.04 10.52
N SER A 63 11.22 2.21 9.38
CA SER A 63 10.78 3.12 8.32
C SER A 63 9.50 2.64 7.64
N SER A 64 9.44 1.38 7.23
CA SER A 64 8.21 0.80 6.64
C SER A 64 7.09 0.72 7.66
N LEU A 65 7.39 0.33 8.92
CA LEU A 65 6.40 0.34 10.00
C LEU A 65 5.80 1.73 10.19
N HIS A 66 6.61 2.80 10.14
CA HIS A 66 6.12 4.17 10.24
C HIS A 66 5.20 4.56 9.08
N ILE A 67 5.55 4.19 7.84
CA ILE A 67 4.71 4.45 6.67
C ILE A 67 3.36 3.76 6.83
N PHE A 68 3.35 2.46 7.08
CA PHE A 68 2.11 1.69 7.13
C PHE A 68 1.27 2.02 8.37
N LYS A 69 1.86 2.00 9.57
CA LYS A 69 1.11 2.25 10.83
C LYS A 69 0.73 3.73 11.00
N ASN A 70 1.63 4.68 10.73
CA ASN A 70 1.39 6.09 11.07
C ASN A 70 0.95 6.97 9.91
N LYS A 71 1.35 6.68 8.66
CA LYS A 71 0.97 7.51 7.50
C LYS A 71 -0.28 6.98 6.80
N LEU A 72 -0.35 5.67 6.63
CA LEU A 72 -1.45 5.00 5.92
C LEU A 72 -2.49 4.36 6.86
N ASN A 73 -2.27 4.42 8.18
CA ASN A 73 -3.17 3.91 9.21
C ASN A 73 -3.54 2.42 9.05
N PHE A 74 -2.60 1.60 8.58
CA PHE A 74 -2.74 0.15 8.62
C PHE A 74 -2.76 -0.31 10.07
N VAL A 75 -3.59 -1.32 10.32
CA VAL A 75 -3.73 -1.95 11.64
C VAL A 75 -3.05 -3.31 11.65
N GLU A 76 -2.50 -3.69 12.78
CA GLU A 76 -1.86 -4.99 12.96
C GLU A 76 -2.89 -6.11 12.94
N LEU A 77 -2.65 -7.12 12.11
CA LEU A 77 -3.45 -8.33 12.04
C LEU A 77 -2.84 -9.45 12.87
N SER A 78 -1.53 -9.65 12.73
CA SER A 78 -0.77 -10.69 13.42
C SER A 78 0.72 -10.36 13.45
N HIS A 79 1.43 -10.97 14.40
CA HIS A 79 2.88 -10.95 14.47
C HIS A 79 3.40 -12.40 14.44
N SER A 80 4.47 -12.63 13.69
CA SER A 80 5.14 -13.93 13.63
C SER A 80 6.50 -13.84 14.30
N GLU A 81 6.63 -14.44 15.48
CA GLU A 81 7.90 -14.48 16.21
C GLU A 81 8.99 -15.27 15.46
N VAL A 82 8.59 -16.29 14.69
CA VAL A 82 9.52 -17.15 13.94
C VAL A 82 10.18 -16.38 12.80
N PHE A 83 9.44 -15.48 12.16
CA PHE A 83 9.92 -14.68 11.03
C PHE A 83 10.33 -13.26 11.44
N GLY A 84 9.97 -12.83 12.64
CA GLY A 84 10.21 -11.46 13.12
C GLY A 84 9.50 -10.44 12.22
N GLU A 85 8.23 -10.68 11.90
CA GLU A 85 7.45 -9.82 11.00
C GLU A 85 6.03 -9.55 11.51
N PHE A 86 5.57 -8.33 11.25
CA PHE A 86 4.19 -7.91 11.41
C PHE A 86 3.44 -8.06 10.08
N THR A 87 2.26 -8.65 10.15
CA THR A 87 1.25 -8.53 9.10
C THR A 87 0.31 -7.38 9.45
N LEU A 88 0.24 -6.37 8.59
CA LEU A 88 -0.64 -5.21 8.76
C LEU A 88 -1.66 -5.18 7.63
N LYS A 89 -2.89 -4.70 7.90
CA LYS A 89 -3.93 -4.53 6.88
C LYS A 89 -4.53 -3.14 6.89
N ILE A 90 -5.09 -2.72 5.76
CA ILE A 90 -5.94 -1.53 5.72
C ILE A 90 -7.26 -1.88 6.43
N PRO A 91 -7.70 -1.09 7.43
CA PRO A 91 -9.02 -1.27 8.03
C PRO A 91 -10.12 -0.91 7.02
N SER A 92 -11.33 -1.45 7.19
CA SER A 92 -12.47 -1.19 6.30
C SER A 92 -12.73 0.30 6.08
N GLU A 93 -12.64 1.10 7.14
CA GLU A 93 -12.84 2.55 7.10
C GLU A 93 -11.75 3.26 6.29
N GLY A 94 -10.55 2.67 6.22
CA GLY A 94 -9.46 3.17 5.40
C GLY A 94 -9.74 2.97 3.92
N ILE A 95 -10.28 1.80 3.53
CA ILE A 95 -10.66 1.50 2.15
C ILE A 95 -11.73 2.46 1.65
N GLU A 96 -12.76 2.72 2.46
CA GLU A 96 -13.85 3.63 2.07
C GLU A 96 -13.33 5.05 1.79
N LYS A 97 -12.37 5.55 2.57
CA LYS A 97 -11.73 6.86 2.29
C LYS A 97 -11.06 6.91 0.93
N PHE A 98 -10.39 5.83 0.50
CA PHE A 98 -9.82 5.77 -0.84
C PHE A 98 -10.91 5.74 -1.92
N ARG A 99 -12.03 5.04 -1.68
CA ARG A 99 -13.18 5.01 -2.60
C ARG A 99 -13.84 6.38 -2.74
N GLU A 100 -14.07 7.09 -1.63
CA GLU A 100 -14.62 8.45 -1.63
C GLU A 100 -13.79 9.40 -2.49
N VAL A 101 -12.46 9.34 -2.37
CA VAL A 101 -11.54 10.15 -3.18
C VAL A 101 -11.63 9.77 -4.66
N LEU A 102 -11.69 8.48 -4.97
CA LEU A 102 -11.81 7.99 -6.35
C LEU A 102 -13.13 8.42 -7.02
N GLU A 103 -14.23 8.38 -6.29
CA GLU A 103 -15.55 8.83 -6.77
C GLU A 103 -15.60 10.34 -6.99
N ALA A 104 -14.89 11.12 -6.18
CA ALA A 104 -14.78 12.56 -6.33
C ALA A 104 -13.84 12.99 -7.48
N CYS A 105 -12.99 12.09 -7.97
CA CYS A 105 -11.99 12.40 -8.99
C CYS A 105 -12.41 11.94 -10.40
N ALA A 106 -12.68 12.89 -11.29
CA ALA A 106 -12.77 12.60 -12.73
C ALA A 106 -11.37 12.34 -13.29
N VAL A 107 -11.04 11.08 -13.57
CA VAL A 107 -9.80 10.72 -14.26
C VAL A 107 -9.96 11.07 -15.75
N CYS A 108 -9.33 12.16 -16.18
CA CYS A 108 -9.27 12.50 -17.60
C CYS A 108 -8.49 11.41 -18.35
N PRO A 109 -9.04 10.84 -19.44
CA PRO A 109 -8.29 9.91 -20.27
C PRO A 109 -7.05 10.62 -20.79
N TYR A 110 -5.90 9.96 -20.67
CA TYR A 110 -4.65 10.44 -21.27
C TYR A 110 -4.88 10.58 -22.77
N ARG A 111 -4.93 11.82 -23.27
CA ARG A 111 -4.97 12.10 -24.70
C ARG A 111 -3.55 11.95 -25.23
N GLY A 112 -3.12 10.70 -25.41
CA GLY A 112 -2.01 10.40 -26.30
C GLY A 112 -2.41 10.80 -27.70
N THR A 113 -1.66 11.71 -28.30
CA THR A 113 -1.77 12.06 -29.73
C THR A 113 -1.57 10.86 -30.62
#